data_AF-A0A970BCE0-F1
#
_entry.id   AF-A0A970BCE0-F1
#
_cell.length_a   1.000
_cell.length_b   1.000
_cell.length_c   1.000
_cell.angle_alpha   90.00
_cell.angle_beta   90.00
_cell.angle_gamma   90.00
#
_symmetry.space_group_name_H-M   'P 1'
#
loop_
_entity.id
_entity.type
_entity.pdbx_description
1 polymer ?
#
loop_
_entity_poly.entity_id
_entity_poly.type
_entity_poly.pdbx_seq_one_letter_code
_entity_poly.pdbx_strand_id
1 'polypeptide(L)'
;MSKIKQIYLAILLFSLVSCSTSKELRMENFVEFKTNKGSFVIGLYESTPFHRDNFIEKCQNNFYDSLLVHKISVSGLIVLGDSTSKNAKPTSVFEQSLEDTIIPAEIHPKRINTRGAVGAMRLDDEQNYSQKSSGSIFYIAYGQEFNQRKINTWVSFKNAPVYKKYIDVLLEKEEYFYLRDSLDFYKFNRKHTDYNRLYFDAMKIVEPEIKKDKIKLYSFNRKNIDAYKKLGGIPEMDNEYTVFGRIVYGIENVEAIKNERTGLKFRPRKDIRIENTRVMTKKEWRKVKKMLRN
;
A
#
# COMPACT_ATOMS: atom_id res chain seq x y z
N MET A 1 -6.11 15.38 -48.42
CA MET A 1 -5.63 16.26 -47.32
C MET A 1 -4.11 16.13 -47.24
N SER A 2 -3.35 17.24 -47.18
CA SER A 2 -1.88 17.17 -47.20
C SER A 2 -1.34 16.46 -45.95
N LYS A 3 -0.26 15.66 -46.10
CA LYS A 3 0.43 14.97 -44.99
C LYS A 3 0.76 15.91 -43.82
N ILE A 4 0.96 17.19 -44.11
CA ILE A 4 1.21 18.25 -43.13
C ILE A 4 -0.01 18.47 -42.20
N LYS A 5 -1.24 18.48 -42.73
CA LYS A 5 -2.46 18.60 -41.90
C LYS A 5 -2.68 17.38 -40.98
N GLN A 6 -2.27 16.18 -41.42
CA GLN A 6 -2.34 14.97 -40.58
C GLN A 6 -1.31 14.99 -39.43
N ILE A 7 -0.12 15.56 -39.66
CA ILE A 7 0.90 15.73 -38.61
C ILE A 7 0.45 16.75 -37.55
N TYR A 8 -0.14 17.89 -37.96
CA TYR A 8 -0.67 18.87 -37.00
C TYR A 8 -1.85 18.30 -36.19
N LEU A 9 -2.73 17.51 -36.80
CA LEU A 9 -3.85 16.87 -36.10
C LEU A 9 -3.36 15.82 -35.09
N ALA A 10 -2.30 15.07 -35.41
CA ALA A 10 -1.67 14.11 -34.50
C ALA A 10 -0.95 14.78 -33.32
N ILE A 11 -0.29 15.92 -33.53
CA ILE A 11 0.36 16.72 -32.47
C ILE A 11 -0.69 17.36 -31.55
N LEU A 12 -1.82 17.83 -32.10
CA LEU A 12 -2.92 18.36 -31.30
C LEU A 12 -3.57 17.26 -30.41
N LEU A 13 -3.76 16.06 -30.97
CA LEU A 13 -4.26 14.88 -30.23
C LEU A 13 -3.29 14.37 -29.15
N PHE A 14 -1.97 14.50 -29.34
CA PHE A 14 -0.97 14.10 -28.34
C PHE A 14 -0.92 15.06 -27.13
N SER A 15 -1.29 16.33 -27.32
CA SER A 15 -1.28 17.33 -26.23
C SER A 15 -2.41 17.14 -25.20
N LEU A 16 -3.51 16.47 -25.57
CA LEU A 16 -4.67 16.27 -24.70
C LEU A 16 -4.52 15.08 -23.73
N VAL A 17 -3.59 14.14 -23.97
CA VAL A 17 -3.45 12.93 -23.13
C VAL A 17 -2.63 13.17 -21.85
N SER A 18 -1.78 14.20 -21.82
CA SER A 18 -0.95 14.54 -20.65
C SER A 18 -1.71 15.24 -19.51
N CYS A 19 -2.92 15.75 -19.75
CA CYS A 19 -3.66 16.55 -18.76
C CYS A 19 -4.42 15.71 -17.73
N SER A 20 -4.65 14.41 -17.97
CA SER A 20 -5.41 13.56 -17.04
C SER A 20 -4.61 13.10 -15.81
N THR A 21 -3.28 13.24 -15.82
CA THR A 21 -2.41 12.74 -14.74
C THR A 21 -2.26 13.74 -13.59
N SER A 22 -2.38 15.04 -13.88
CA SER A 22 -2.29 16.09 -12.85
C SER A 22 -3.54 16.18 -11.99
N LYS A 23 -4.73 15.86 -12.53
CA LYS A 23 -6.00 16.00 -11.81
C LYS A 23 -6.15 14.99 -10.67
N GLU A 24 -5.80 13.73 -10.91
CA GLU A 24 -5.91 12.63 -9.91
C GLU A 24 -4.96 12.74 -8.71
N LEU A 25 -3.87 13.51 -8.84
CA LEU A 25 -2.89 13.69 -7.78
C LEU A 25 -2.85 15.14 -7.26
N ARG A 26 -3.83 15.95 -7.66
CA ARG A 26 -3.95 17.35 -7.24
C ARG A 26 -4.27 17.40 -5.75
N MET A 27 -3.59 18.30 -5.03
CA MET A 27 -3.79 18.54 -3.60
C MET A 27 -4.03 20.03 -3.37
N GLU A 28 -5.12 20.37 -2.70
CA GLU A 28 -5.45 21.75 -2.29
C GLU A 28 -5.52 21.91 -0.77
N ASN A 29 -5.68 20.80 -0.05
CA ASN A 29 -5.81 20.73 1.40
C ASN A 29 -4.64 19.97 2.00
N PHE A 30 -4.13 20.48 3.12
CA PHE A 30 -2.96 19.97 3.82
C PHE A 30 -3.27 19.87 5.31
N VAL A 31 -2.71 18.87 5.99
CA VAL A 31 -2.85 18.70 7.42
C VAL A 31 -1.48 18.47 8.03
N GLU A 32 -1.07 19.36 8.93
CA GLU A 32 0.08 19.15 9.80
C GLU A 32 -0.33 18.26 10.98
N PHE A 33 0.47 17.25 11.25
CA PHE A 33 0.42 16.44 12.47
C PHE A 33 1.67 16.77 13.27
N LYS A 34 1.48 17.34 14.47
CA LYS A 34 2.55 17.49 15.43
C LYS A 34 2.60 16.25 16.32
N THR A 35 3.78 15.65 16.47
CA THR A 35 3.98 14.51 17.37
C THR A 35 5.18 14.75 18.27
N ASN A 36 5.29 13.95 19.33
CA ASN A 36 6.49 13.91 20.18
C ASN A 36 7.75 13.35 19.46
N LYS A 37 7.65 13.00 18.18
CA LYS A 37 8.75 12.59 17.28
C LYS A 37 8.99 13.61 16.15
N GLY A 38 8.39 14.79 16.23
CA GLY A 38 8.45 15.83 15.21
C GLY A 38 7.17 15.95 14.39
N SER A 39 7.10 17.01 13.58
CA SER A 39 5.93 17.28 12.74
C SER A 39 6.07 16.66 11.35
N PHE A 40 4.95 16.22 10.78
CA PHE A 40 4.86 15.90 9.36
C PHE A 40 3.59 16.50 8.75
N VAL A 41 3.59 16.71 7.44
CA VAL A 41 2.45 17.30 6.72
C VAL A 41 1.95 16.33 5.68
N ILE A 42 0.65 16.05 5.71
CA ILE A 42 -0.07 15.26 4.71
C ILE A 42 -0.73 16.23 3.73
N GLY A 43 -0.48 16.06 2.43
CA GLY A 43 -1.31 16.63 1.37
C GLY A 43 -2.41 15.64 0.98
N LEU A 44 -3.64 16.11 0.87
CA LEU A 44 -4.82 15.28 0.59
C LEU A 44 -5.22 15.38 -0.88
N TYR A 45 -5.52 14.25 -1.50
CA TYR A 45 -5.89 14.19 -2.91
C TYR A 45 -7.32 14.70 -3.12
N GLU A 46 -7.49 15.60 -4.09
CA GLU A 46 -8.79 16.16 -4.46
C GLU A 46 -9.72 15.13 -5.12
N SER A 47 -9.15 14.05 -5.63
CA SER A 47 -9.85 12.92 -6.24
C SER A 47 -10.40 11.91 -5.23
N THR A 48 -10.24 12.16 -3.92
CA THR A 48 -10.78 11.33 -2.83
C THR A 48 -11.66 12.18 -1.91
N PRO A 49 -12.74 12.81 -2.41
CA PRO A 49 -13.57 13.72 -1.63
C PRO A 49 -14.12 13.10 -0.34
N PHE A 50 -14.57 11.84 -0.34
CA PHE A 50 -15.16 11.26 0.86
C PHE A 50 -14.13 11.10 1.99
N HIS A 51 -12.95 10.59 1.67
CA HIS A 51 -11.89 10.45 2.67
C HIS A 51 -11.28 11.79 3.06
N ARG A 52 -11.04 12.68 2.09
CA ARG A 52 -10.47 14.01 2.33
C ARG A 52 -11.36 14.82 3.27
N ASP A 53 -12.65 14.90 2.99
CA ASP A 53 -13.57 15.77 3.72
C ASP A 53 -13.79 15.25 5.15
N ASN A 54 -14.00 13.93 5.30
CA ASN A 54 -14.06 13.30 6.63
C ASN A 54 -12.74 13.49 7.42
N PHE A 55 -11.58 13.37 6.78
CA PHE A 55 -10.30 13.53 7.46
C PHE A 55 -10.08 14.98 7.92
N ILE A 56 -10.43 15.95 7.08
CA ILE A 56 -10.40 17.39 7.42
C ILE A 56 -11.32 17.68 8.61
N GLU A 57 -12.56 17.19 8.57
CA GLU A 57 -13.54 17.38 9.64
C GLU A 57 -13.02 16.83 10.98
N LYS A 58 -12.48 15.60 10.98
CA LYS A 58 -11.88 15.00 12.17
C LYS A 58 -10.71 15.84 12.72
N CYS A 59 -9.84 16.34 11.85
CA CYS A 59 -8.74 17.21 12.27
C CYS A 59 -9.22 18.54 12.85
N GLN A 60 -10.22 19.18 12.23
CA GLN A 60 -10.80 20.44 12.73
C GLN A 60 -11.50 20.26 14.08
N ASN A 61 -12.07 19.08 14.32
CA ASN A 61 -12.71 18.72 15.58
C ASN A 61 -11.73 18.13 16.62
N ASN A 62 -10.42 18.25 16.42
CA ASN A 62 -9.38 17.76 17.33
C ASN A 62 -9.51 16.25 17.64
N PHE A 63 -10.12 15.46 16.74
CA PHE A 63 -10.38 14.04 16.97
C PHE A 63 -9.08 13.25 17.18
N TYR A 64 -8.02 13.60 16.42
CA TYR A 64 -6.73 12.91 16.46
C TYR A 64 -5.86 13.31 17.65
N ASP A 65 -6.25 14.33 18.42
CA ASP A 65 -5.43 14.86 19.50
C ASP A 65 -5.27 13.82 20.62
N SER A 66 -4.02 13.67 21.05
CA SER A 66 -3.58 12.67 22.01
C SER A 66 -3.71 11.22 21.57
N LEU A 67 -4.12 10.91 20.34
CA LEU A 67 -4.12 9.54 19.85
C LEU A 67 -2.68 9.04 19.62
N LEU A 68 -2.51 7.72 19.69
CA LEU A 68 -1.21 7.07 19.56
C LEU A 68 -0.98 6.52 18.14
N VAL A 69 0.29 6.27 17.82
CA VAL A 69 0.66 5.32 16.78
C VAL A 69 0.48 3.90 17.34
N HIS A 70 -0.42 3.13 16.73
CA HIS A 70 -0.85 1.82 17.25
C HIS A 70 0.13 0.72 16.88
N LYS A 71 0.63 0.77 15.64
CA LYS A 71 1.32 -0.35 15.00
C LYS A 71 2.37 0.16 14.02
N ILE A 72 3.55 -0.44 14.05
CA ILE A 72 4.62 -0.22 13.08
C ILE A 72 5.10 -1.58 12.57
N SER A 73 4.57 -2.03 11.43
CA SER A 73 4.92 -3.35 10.90
C SER A 73 6.36 -3.42 10.42
N VAL A 74 6.90 -4.64 10.30
CA VAL A 74 8.20 -4.89 9.67
C VAL A 74 8.24 -4.35 8.25
N SER A 75 7.13 -4.44 7.49
CA SER A 75 7.03 -3.89 6.13
C SER A 75 7.08 -2.36 6.07
N GLY A 76 7.04 -1.66 7.22
CA GLY A 76 7.03 -0.20 7.28
C GLY A 76 5.63 0.39 7.13
N LEU A 77 4.58 -0.35 7.51
CA LEU A 77 3.22 0.17 7.64
C LEU A 77 3.06 0.78 9.04
N ILE A 78 2.79 2.08 9.11
CA ILE A 78 2.54 2.81 10.35
C ILE A 78 1.04 3.05 10.44
N VAL A 79 0.36 2.56 11.49
CA VAL A 79 -1.10 2.68 11.65
C VAL A 79 -1.44 3.54 12.86
N LEU A 80 -2.39 4.47 12.67
CA LEU A 80 -2.82 5.46 13.65
C LEU A 80 -4.30 5.84 13.44
N GLY A 81 -4.89 6.63 14.36
CA GLY A 81 -6.26 7.15 14.22
C GLY A 81 -7.37 6.32 14.87
N ASP A 82 -7.05 5.52 15.87
CA ASP A 82 -7.99 4.70 16.65
C ASP A 82 -8.33 5.51 17.90
N SER A 83 -9.62 5.81 18.09
CA SER A 83 -10.12 6.62 19.20
C SER A 83 -9.86 5.99 20.56
N THR A 84 -9.76 4.66 20.63
CA THR A 84 -9.49 3.91 21.86
C THR A 84 -8.05 4.08 22.36
N SER A 85 -7.16 4.60 21.52
CA SER A 85 -5.72 4.71 21.82
C SER A 85 -5.35 5.82 22.81
N LYS A 86 -6.23 6.80 23.05
CA LYS A 86 -5.92 7.99 23.84
C LYS A 86 -5.31 7.66 25.21
N ASN A 87 -5.87 6.66 25.88
CA ASN A 87 -5.51 6.21 27.23
C ASN A 87 -4.97 4.77 27.26
N ALA A 88 -4.52 4.25 26.11
CA ALA A 88 -4.03 2.90 26.02
C ALA A 88 -2.74 2.70 26.83
N LYS A 89 -2.64 1.56 27.51
CA LYS A 89 -1.44 1.20 28.27
C LYS A 89 -0.33 0.75 27.31
N PRO A 90 0.94 0.76 27.73
CA PRO A 90 2.04 0.25 26.90
C PRO A 90 1.88 -1.23 26.48
N THR A 91 1.13 -2.01 27.28
CA THR A 91 0.80 -3.41 26.99
C THR A 91 -0.49 -3.58 26.19
N SER A 92 -1.24 -2.50 25.95
CA SER A 92 -2.45 -2.55 25.14
C SER A 92 -2.10 -2.93 23.71
N VAL A 93 -2.75 -3.99 23.26
CA VAL A 93 -2.79 -4.37 21.87
C VAL A 93 -4.07 -3.79 21.28
N PHE A 94 -3.94 -3.07 20.17
CA PHE A 94 -5.08 -2.65 19.38
C PHE A 94 -5.48 -3.79 18.46
N GLU A 95 -6.60 -4.44 18.78
CA GLU A 95 -7.33 -5.21 17.78
C GLU A 95 -8.08 -4.20 16.92
N GLN A 96 -8.09 -4.42 15.60
CA GLN A 96 -8.73 -3.50 14.67
C GLN A 96 -10.25 -3.54 14.89
N SER A 97 -10.75 -2.83 15.90
CA SER A 97 -12.14 -2.42 15.95
C SER A 97 -12.31 -1.34 14.88
N LEU A 98 -12.68 -1.79 13.69
CA LEU A 98 -13.04 -0.91 12.58
C LEU A 98 -14.57 -0.84 12.50
N GLU A 99 -15.24 -0.70 13.64
CA GLU A 99 -16.70 -0.52 13.72
C GLU A 99 -17.17 0.68 12.87
N ASP A 100 -16.30 1.67 12.70
CA ASP A 100 -16.49 2.83 11.82
C ASP A 100 -16.09 2.59 10.35
N THR A 101 -16.16 1.34 9.84
CA THR A 101 -15.89 1.03 8.41
C THR A 101 -17.04 1.45 7.51
N ILE A 102 -17.18 2.74 7.27
CA ILE A 102 -18.35 3.34 6.63
C ILE A 102 -18.07 4.05 5.31
N ILE A 103 -16.82 4.46 5.05
CA ILE A 103 -16.50 5.32 3.90
C ILE A 103 -16.40 4.47 2.62
N PRO A 104 -17.14 4.77 1.54
CA PRO A 104 -17.00 4.06 0.26
C PRO A 104 -15.57 4.11 -0.28
N ALA A 105 -15.11 3.02 -0.89
CA ALA A 105 -13.77 2.95 -1.46
C ALA A 105 -13.55 3.98 -2.58
N GLU A 106 -12.43 4.72 -2.54
CA GLU A 106 -12.01 5.66 -3.59
C GLU A 106 -10.67 5.19 -4.19
N ILE A 107 -10.62 3.92 -4.60
CA ILE A 107 -9.41 3.25 -5.10
C ILE A 107 -9.12 3.68 -6.54
N HIS A 108 -7.85 3.95 -6.85
CA HIS A 108 -7.45 4.30 -8.21
C HIS A 108 -6.00 3.87 -8.53
N PRO A 109 -5.72 3.32 -9.73
CA PRO A 109 -4.41 2.77 -10.08
C PRO A 109 -3.22 3.74 -10.06
N LYS A 110 -3.48 5.06 -10.07
CA LYS A 110 -2.43 6.10 -9.98
C LYS A 110 -2.08 6.47 -8.53
N ARG A 111 -2.91 6.12 -7.54
CA ARG A 111 -2.69 6.42 -6.12
C ARG A 111 -2.13 5.15 -5.46
N ILE A 112 -0.81 5.01 -5.55
CA ILE A 112 -0.08 3.79 -5.15
C ILE A 112 0.63 3.98 -3.80
N ASN A 113 0.86 2.88 -3.09
CA ASN A 113 1.39 2.82 -1.72
C ASN A 113 2.92 2.98 -1.64
N THR A 114 3.47 3.92 -2.40
CA THR A 114 4.90 4.29 -2.29
C THR A 114 5.22 4.93 -0.95
N ARG A 115 6.51 4.98 -0.56
CA ARG A 115 6.95 5.66 0.67
C ARG A 115 6.34 7.05 0.78
N GLY A 116 5.70 7.33 1.91
CA GLY A 116 4.96 8.54 2.22
C GLY A 116 3.48 8.52 1.81
N ALA A 117 2.97 7.49 1.13
CA ALA A 117 1.54 7.40 0.84
C ALA A 117 0.72 7.27 2.14
N VAL A 118 -0.46 7.89 2.16
CA VAL A 118 -1.40 7.84 3.27
C VAL A 118 -2.71 7.24 2.77
N GLY A 119 -3.14 6.16 3.39
CA GLY A 119 -4.38 5.47 3.04
C GLY A 119 -5.20 5.07 4.25
N ALA A 120 -6.45 4.70 4.03
CA ALA A 120 -7.37 4.33 5.10
C ALA A 120 -7.33 2.81 5.35
N MET A 121 -7.39 2.40 6.61
CA MET A 121 -7.51 0.98 6.97
C MET A 121 -8.93 0.48 6.67
N ARG A 122 -9.08 -0.82 6.45
CA ARG A 122 -10.36 -1.48 6.27
C ARG A 122 -10.30 -2.91 6.81
N LEU A 123 -11.48 -3.48 7.08
CA LEU A 123 -11.63 -4.91 7.34
C LEU A 123 -11.32 -5.72 6.07
N ASP A 124 -10.96 -6.98 6.27
CA ASP A 124 -10.72 -7.94 5.20
C ASP A 124 -11.99 -8.21 4.39
N ASP A 125 -11.83 -8.65 3.13
CA ASP A 125 -12.91 -8.79 2.16
C ASP A 125 -14.04 -9.72 2.64
N GLU A 126 -13.71 -10.78 3.40
CA GLU A 126 -14.68 -11.72 3.96
C GLU A 126 -15.73 -11.04 4.85
N GLN A 127 -15.34 -9.94 5.51
CA GLN A 127 -16.19 -9.14 6.39
C GLN A 127 -16.63 -7.82 5.73
N ASN A 128 -16.04 -7.45 4.59
CA ASN A 128 -16.22 -6.16 3.94
C ASN A 128 -16.06 -6.25 2.42
N TYR A 129 -16.96 -6.98 1.77
CA TYR A 129 -16.99 -7.16 0.30
C TYR A 129 -17.01 -5.83 -0.48
N SER A 130 -17.61 -4.78 0.09
CA SER A 130 -17.65 -3.44 -0.52
C SER A 130 -16.37 -2.63 -0.36
N GLN A 131 -15.34 -3.19 0.30
CA GLN A 131 -14.04 -2.56 0.57
C GLN A 131 -14.15 -1.17 1.22
N LYS A 132 -15.20 -0.93 2.00
CA LYS A 132 -15.37 0.31 2.73
C LYS A 132 -14.18 0.55 3.64
N SER A 133 -13.82 1.80 3.85
CA SER A 133 -12.71 2.19 4.70
C SER A 133 -13.19 2.66 6.06
N SER A 134 -12.34 2.50 7.07
CA SER A 134 -12.50 3.11 8.38
C SER A 134 -12.62 4.62 8.25
N GLY A 135 -13.53 5.19 9.03
CA GLY A 135 -13.71 6.62 9.13
C GLY A 135 -12.53 7.33 9.79
N SER A 136 -11.75 6.67 10.64
CA SER A 136 -10.71 7.35 11.42
C SER A 136 -9.33 6.70 11.35
N ILE A 137 -9.25 5.38 11.19
CA ILE A 137 -8.00 4.64 11.24
C ILE A 137 -7.34 4.69 9.86
N PHE A 138 -6.14 5.24 9.81
CA PHE A 138 -5.36 5.39 8.60
C PHE A 138 -3.93 4.87 8.79
N TYR A 139 -3.24 4.70 7.68
CA TYR A 139 -1.86 4.27 7.66
C TYR A 139 -0.98 5.25 6.87
N ILE A 140 0.29 5.27 7.22
CA ILE A 140 1.37 5.85 6.42
C ILE A 140 2.23 4.69 5.90
N ALA A 141 2.32 4.55 4.59
CA ALA A 141 3.21 3.59 3.95
C ALA A 141 4.63 4.18 3.95
N TYR A 142 5.50 3.73 4.84
CA TYR A 142 6.94 4.03 4.74
C TYR A 142 7.63 3.04 3.79
N GLY A 143 7.24 1.77 3.91
CA GLY A 143 7.74 0.69 3.08
C GLY A 143 9.19 0.31 3.36
N GLN A 144 9.62 -0.80 2.75
CA GLN A 144 11.03 -1.15 2.63
C GLN A 144 11.51 -0.94 1.19
N GLU A 145 12.83 -0.93 0.97
CA GLU A 145 13.35 -1.00 -0.39
C GLU A 145 12.84 -2.26 -1.09
N PHE A 146 12.23 -2.06 -2.26
CA PHE A 146 11.64 -3.11 -3.07
C PHE A 146 12.64 -3.54 -4.15
N ASN A 147 13.62 -4.34 -3.72
CA ASN A 147 14.65 -4.86 -4.62
C ASN A 147 14.12 -6.00 -5.51
N GLN A 148 14.92 -6.40 -6.52
CA GLN A 148 14.53 -7.43 -7.49
C GLN A 148 14.16 -8.77 -6.84
N ARG A 149 14.77 -9.14 -5.70
CA ARG A 149 14.43 -10.39 -5.00
C ARG A 149 13.00 -10.35 -4.46
N LYS A 150 12.63 -9.27 -3.78
CA LYS A 150 11.25 -9.10 -3.26
C LYS A 150 10.21 -9.06 -4.37
N ILE A 151 10.52 -8.39 -5.48
CA ILE A 151 9.68 -8.39 -6.67
C ILE A 151 9.42 -9.83 -7.14
N ASN A 152 10.49 -10.63 -7.29
CA ASN A 152 10.38 -12.01 -7.75
C ASN A 152 9.60 -12.86 -6.74
N THR A 153 9.91 -12.77 -5.44
CA THR A 153 9.18 -13.48 -4.39
C THR A 153 7.68 -13.17 -4.44
N TRP A 154 7.32 -11.90 -4.63
CA TRP A 154 5.92 -11.48 -4.70
C TRP A 154 5.22 -11.99 -5.95
N VAL A 155 5.86 -11.88 -7.11
CA VAL A 155 5.32 -12.42 -8.36
C VAL A 155 5.10 -13.93 -8.24
N SER A 156 6.05 -14.66 -7.64
CA SER A 156 5.89 -16.09 -7.37
C SER A 156 4.72 -16.35 -6.42
N PHE A 157 4.58 -15.59 -5.32
CA PHE A 157 3.48 -15.73 -4.37
C PHE A 157 2.11 -15.51 -5.02
N LYS A 158 1.94 -14.41 -5.77
CA LYS A 158 0.66 -14.10 -6.44
C LYS A 158 0.29 -15.11 -7.52
N ASN A 159 1.28 -15.72 -8.18
CA ASN A 159 1.05 -16.75 -9.19
C ASN A 159 0.96 -18.17 -8.63
N ALA A 160 1.34 -18.40 -7.36
CA ALA A 160 1.35 -19.73 -6.75
C ALA A 160 0.00 -20.47 -6.85
N PRO A 161 -1.18 -19.83 -6.63
CA PRO A 161 -2.46 -20.52 -6.78
C PRO A 161 -2.72 -21.02 -8.22
N VAL A 162 -2.30 -20.23 -9.23
CA VAL A 162 -2.41 -20.63 -10.64
C VAL A 162 -1.52 -21.83 -10.90
N TYR A 163 -0.23 -21.74 -10.56
CA TYR A 163 0.70 -22.86 -10.74
C TYR A 163 0.23 -24.12 -10.01
N LYS A 164 -0.26 -24.00 -8.77
CA LYS A 164 -0.79 -25.12 -8.00
C LYS A 164 -1.91 -25.84 -8.75
N LYS A 165 -2.90 -25.12 -9.29
CA LYS A 165 -4.01 -25.71 -10.04
C LYS A 165 -3.52 -26.57 -11.22
N TYR A 166 -2.54 -26.08 -11.97
CA TYR A 166 -2.01 -26.82 -13.12
C TYR A 166 -1.10 -27.97 -12.71
N ILE A 167 -0.30 -27.80 -11.65
CA ILE A 167 0.56 -28.85 -11.12
C ILE A 167 -0.28 -29.98 -10.54
N ASP A 168 -1.37 -29.68 -9.82
CA ASP A 168 -2.28 -30.71 -9.31
C ASP A 168 -2.79 -31.60 -10.46
N VAL A 169 -3.21 -31.01 -11.59
CA VAL A 169 -3.62 -31.76 -12.78
C VAL A 169 -2.46 -32.52 -13.43
N LEU A 170 -1.24 -31.96 -13.43
CA LEU A 170 -0.05 -32.62 -13.95
C LEU A 170 0.24 -33.92 -13.18
N LEU A 171 0.17 -33.87 -11.85
CA LEU A 171 0.54 -34.97 -10.96
C LEU A 171 -0.47 -36.13 -10.97
N GLU A 172 -1.65 -35.96 -11.57
CA GLU A 172 -2.62 -37.04 -11.79
C GLU A 172 -2.33 -37.87 -13.05
N LYS A 173 -1.42 -37.43 -13.93
CA LYS A 173 -1.05 -38.21 -15.12
C LYS A 173 -0.02 -39.28 -14.76
N GLU A 174 -0.21 -40.49 -15.28
CA GLU A 174 0.66 -41.65 -15.02
C GLU A 174 2.15 -41.35 -15.29
N GLU A 175 2.44 -40.60 -16.36
CA GLU A 175 3.80 -40.20 -16.73
C GLU A 175 4.52 -39.36 -15.65
N TYR A 176 3.78 -38.76 -14.71
CA TYR A 176 4.32 -37.92 -13.62
C TYR A 176 4.19 -38.54 -12.23
N PHE A 177 3.84 -39.82 -12.09
CA PHE A 177 3.74 -40.46 -10.77
C PHE A 177 5.06 -40.41 -9.98
N TYR A 178 6.21 -40.60 -10.61
CA TYR A 178 7.51 -40.45 -9.94
C TYR A 178 7.75 -39.03 -9.39
N LEU A 179 7.28 -38.01 -10.11
CA LEU A 179 7.38 -36.61 -9.69
C LEU A 179 6.46 -36.36 -8.49
N ARG A 180 5.23 -36.88 -8.51
CA ARG A 180 4.28 -36.83 -7.39
C ARG A 180 4.86 -37.48 -6.15
N ASP A 181 5.30 -38.73 -6.25
CA ASP A 181 5.84 -39.50 -5.13
C ASP A 181 7.07 -38.80 -4.51
N SER A 182 7.93 -38.22 -5.34
CA SER A 182 9.10 -37.45 -4.89
C SER A 182 8.70 -36.15 -4.16
N LEU A 183 7.72 -35.41 -4.68
CA LEU A 183 7.19 -34.21 -4.03
C LEU A 183 6.57 -34.55 -2.67
N ASP A 184 5.77 -35.61 -2.60
CA ASP A 184 5.13 -36.06 -1.36
C ASP A 184 6.17 -36.53 -0.34
N PHE A 185 7.19 -37.29 -0.77
CA PHE A 185 8.29 -37.70 0.08
C PHE A 185 9.03 -36.50 0.68
N TYR A 186 9.42 -35.51 -0.14
CA TYR A 186 10.14 -34.33 0.35
C TYR A 186 9.28 -33.46 1.26
N LYS A 187 7.98 -33.35 0.96
CA LYS A 187 7.02 -32.62 1.80
C LYS A 187 6.84 -33.29 3.17
N PHE A 188 6.60 -34.60 3.19
CA PHE A 188 6.40 -35.39 4.41
C PHE A 188 7.63 -35.34 5.33
N ASN A 189 8.83 -35.46 4.73
CA ASN A 189 10.10 -35.45 5.46
C ASN A 189 10.65 -34.03 5.72
N ARG A 190 9.87 -32.97 5.44
CA ARG A 190 10.26 -31.56 5.63
C ARG A 190 11.58 -31.18 4.94
N LYS A 191 11.90 -31.82 3.82
CA LYS A 191 13.08 -31.51 2.98
C LYS A 191 12.76 -30.32 2.06
N HIS A 192 12.63 -29.13 2.66
CA HIS A 192 12.17 -27.93 1.96
C HIS A 192 13.00 -27.56 0.72
N THR A 193 14.32 -27.71 0.76
CA THR A 193 15.20 -27.38 -0.37
C THR A 193 14.95 -28.27 -1.58
N ASP A 194 14.88 -29.59 -1.36
CA ASP A 194 14.61 -30.56 -2.43
C ASP A 194 13.19 -30.42 -2.97
N TYR A 195 12.21 -30.23 -2.08
CA TYR A 195 10.82 -29.95 -2.46
C TYR A 195 10.73 -28.71 -3.36
N ASN A 196 11.34 -27.60 -2.94
CA ASN A 196 11.28 -26.34 -3.70
C ASN A 196 11.94 -26.47 -5.08
N ARG A 197 13.08 -27.18 -5.17
CA ARG A 197 13.73 -27.46 -6.45
C ARG A 197 12.80 -28.23 -7.39
N LEU A 198 12.24 -29.32 -6.89
CA LEU A 198 11.39 -30.20 -7.69
C LEU A 198 10.06 -29.53 -8.08
N TYR A 199 9.48 -28.74 -7.17
CA TYR A 199 8.29 -27.96 -7.43
C TYR A 199 8.55 -26.87 -8.50
N PHE A 200 9.74 -26.26 -8.49
CA PHE A 200 10.15 -25.31 -9.54
C PHE A 200 10.28 -25.98 -10.91
N ASP A 201 10.71 -27.23 -10.98
CA ASP A 201 10.72 -27.99 -12.23
C ASP A 201 9.29 -28.33 -12.70
N ALA A 202 8.41 -28.72 -11.78
CA ALA A 202 6.98 -28.91 -12.08
C ALA A 202 6.33 -27.62 -12.63
N MET A 203 6.70 -26.45 -12.09
CA MET A 203 6.24 -25.15 -12.62
C MET A 203 6.62 -24.95 -14.09
N LYS A 204 7.86 -25.30 -14.48
CA LYS A 204 8.31 -25.18 -15.89
C LYS A 204 7.51 -26.08 -16.82
N ILE A 205 7.14 -27.28 -16.36
CA ILE A 205 6.37 -28.24 -17.16
C ILE A 205 4.97 -27.70 -17.47
N VAL A 206 4.34 -27.01 -16.53
CA VAL A 206 2.97 -26.49 -16.71
C VAL A 206 2.89 -25.13 -17.40
N GLU A 207 3.99 -24.37 -17.47
CA GLU A 207 4.01 -23.04 -18.11
C GLU A 207 3.45 -23.00 -19.55
N PRO A 208 3.75 -23.95 -20.44
CA PRO A 208 3.19 -23.97 -21.80
C PRO A 208 1.67 -24.09 -21.81
N GLU A 209 1.08 -24.93 -20.94
CA GLU A 209 -0.38 -25.09 -20.86
C GLU A 209 -1.05 -23.85 -20.27
N ILE A 210 -0.46 -23.22 -19.24
CA ILE A 210 -0.94 -21.92 -18.71
C ILE A 210 -0.99 -20.87 -19.83
N LYS A 211 0.06 -20.81 -20.69
CA LYS A 211 0.13 -19.89 -21.82
C LYS A 211 -0.91 -20.21 -22.90
N LYS A 212 -1.09 -21.50 -23.22
CA LYS A 212 -2.07 -22.00 -24.19
C LYS A 212 -3.50 -21.66 -23.79
N ASP A 213 -3.80 -21.77 -22.49
CA ASP A 213 -5.09 -21.39 -21.91
C ASP A 213 -5.28 -19.87 -21.79
N LYS A 214 -4.28 -19.08 -22.22
CA LYS A 214 -4.28 -17.61 -22.18
C LYS A 214 -4.49 -17.05 -20.78
N ILE A 215 -4.11 -17.81 -19.74
CA ILE A 215 -4.16 -17.34 -18.36
C ILE A 215 -3.09 -16.27 -18.16
N LYS A 216 -3.54 -15.07 -17.79
CA LYS A 216 -2.64 -13.95 -17.51
C LYS A 216 -2.08 -14.10 -16.11
N LEU A 217 -0.82 -14.51 -16.01
CA LEU A 217 -0.07 -14.48 -14.75
C LEU A 217 0.05 -13.04 -14.24
N TYR A 218 0.00 -12.89 -12.92
CA TYR A 218 0.28 -11.64 -12.23
C TYR A 218 1.67 -11.16 -12.60
N SER A 219 1.74 -9.90 -13.02
CA SER A 219 2.97 -9.15 -13.22
C SER A 219 2.74 -7.74 -12.72
N PHE A 220 3.74 -7.16 -12.06
CA PHE A 220 3.66 -5.75 -11.69
C PHE A 220 3.54 -4.84 -12.92
N ASN A 221 2.78 -3.75 -12.79
CA ASN A 221 2.85 -2.65 -13.73
C ASN A 221 4.24 -2.02 -13.66
N ARG A 222 4.99 -2.05 -14.77
CA ARG A 222 6.38 -1.55 -14.84
C ARG A 222 6.55 -0.14 -14.27
N LYS A 223 5.60 0.76 -14.53
CA LYS A 223 5.63 2.14 -14.02
C LYS A 223 5.59 2.22 -12.50
N ASN A 224 4.87 1.30 -11.85
CA ASN A 224 4.78 1.25 -10.39
C ASN A 224 6.07 0.66 -9.81
N ILE A 225 6.68 -0.34 -10.46
CA ILE A 225 7.95 -0.95 -10.00
C ILE A 225 9.05 0.09 -9.89
N ASP A 226 9.22 0.96 -10.88
CA ASP A 226 10.29 1.96 -10.86
C ASP A 226 10.09 2.94 -9.70
N ALA A 227 8.84 3.30 -9.39
CA ALA A 227 8.52 4.10 -8.21
C ALA A 227 8.89 3.36 -6.92
N TYR A 228 8.59 2.07 -6.80
CA TYR A 228 8.95 1.25 -5.63
C TYR A 228 10.44 0.98 -5.49
N LYS A 229 11.16 0.82 -6.60
CA LYS A 229 12.63 0.71 -6.61
C LYS A 229 13.28 2.00 -6.11
N LYS A 230 12.72 3.16 -6.50
CA LYS A 230 13.27 4.47 -6.16
C LYS A 230 12.90 4.95 -4.75
N LEU A 231 11.63 4.77 -4.36
CA LEU A 231 11.08 5.35 -3.14
C LEU A 231 10.86 4.33 -2.02
N GLY A 232 10.74 3.04 -2.35
CA GLY A 232 10.15 2.04 -1.47
C GLY A 232 8.63 2.17 -1.39
N GLY A 233 8.01 1.33 -0.58
CA GLY A 233 6.55 1.33 -0.37
C GLY A 233 6.02 -0.04 0.03
N ILE A 234 4.71 -0.22 -0.12
CA ILE A 234 3.95 -1.43 0.21
C ILE A 234 3.07 -1.79 -1.00
N PRO A 235 3.66 -2.29 -2.10
CA PRO A 235 2.93 -2.56 -3.33
C PRO A 235 1.81 -3.60 -3.16
N GLU A 236 1.86 -4.40 -2.10
CA GLU A 236 0.84 -5.38 -1.75
C GLU A 236 -0.54 -4.76 -1.49
N MET A 237 -0.58 -3.48 -1.13
CA MET A 237 -1.81 -2.74 -0.81
C MET A 237 -2.36 -1.95 -2.01
N ASP A 238 -1.69 -1.99 -3.17
CA ASP A 238 -2.14 -1.28 -4.36
C ASP A 238 -3.44 -1.87 -4.92
N ASN A 239 -4.39 -0.99 -5.22
CA ASN A 239 -5.74 -1.33 -5.67
C ASN A 239 -6.60 -2.09 -4.64
N GLU A 240 -6.10 -2.25 -3.40
CA GLU A 240 -6.83 -2.90 -2.30
C GLU A 240 -7.30 -1.89 -1.26
N TYR A 241 -6.62 -0.75 -1.14
CA TYR A 241 -6.89 0.29 -0.14
C TYR A 241 -7.01 1.67 -0.78
N THR A 242 -7.87 2.52 -0.20
CA THR A 242 -7.97 3.92 -0.61
C THR A 242 -6.76 4.69 -0.12
N VAL A 243 -5.89 5.11 -1.04
CA VAL A 243 -4.83 6.09 -0.79
C VAL A 243 -5.39 7.48 -1.00
N PHE A 244 -5.62 8.23 0.08
CA PHE A 244 -6.27 9.54 0.06
C PHE A 244 -5.30 10.73 0.24
N GLY A 245 -4.03 10.46 0.54
CA GLY A 245 -3.04 11.52 0.68
C GLY A 245 -1.60 11.04 0.62
N ARG A 246 -0.68 11.97 0.89
CA ARG A 246 0.76 11.70 0.93
C ARG A 246 1.49 12.68 1.84
N ILE A 247 2.54 12.21 2.51
CA ILE A 247 3.53 13.04 3.21
C ILE A 247 4.23 13.98 2.22
N VAL A 248 4.04 15.29 2.41
CA VAL A 248 4.65 16.36 1.61
C VAL A 248 5.76 17.13 2.34
N TYR A 249 5.92 16.87 3.64
CA TYR A 249 6.98 17.39 4.50
C TYR A 249 7.13 16.54 5.77
N GLY A 250 8.34 16.48 6.34
CA GLY A 250 8.60 15.75 7.58
C GLY A 250 8.74 14.23 7.39
N ILE A 251 9.23 13.77 6.23
CA ILE A 251 9.39 12.34 5.95
C ILE A 251 10.44 11.70 6.86
N GLU A 252 11.45 12.47 7.28
CA GLU A 252 12.47 12.13 8.26
C GLU A 252 11.86 11.89 9.66
N ASN A 253 10.81 12.63 10.02
CA ASN A 253 10.09 12.42 11.29
C ASN A 253 9.23 11.15 11.19
N VAL A 254 8.63 10.88 10.03
CA VAL A 254 7.96 9.59 9.76
C VAL A 254 8.95 8.43 9.80
N GLU A 255 10.17 8.61 9.31
CA GLU A 255 11.25 7.63 9.43
C GLU A 255 11.64 7.38 10.88
N ALA A 256 11.76 8.45 11.69
CA ALA A 256 12.03 8.34 13.12
C ALA A 256 10.93 7.57 13.86
N ILE A 257 9.66 7.76 13.47
CA ILE A 257 8.53 6.95 13.95
C ILE A 257 8.73 5.49 13.56
N LYS A 258 8.93 5.21 12.27
CA LYS A 258 9.10 3.85 11.72
C LYS A 258 10.27 3.08 12.36
N ASN A 259 11.31 3.78 12.80
CA ASN A 259 12.49 3.18 13.42
C ASN A 259 12.36 2.96 14.94
N GLU A 260 11.23 3.35 15.55
CA GLU A 260 10.95 3.02 16.95
C GLU A 260 10.85 1.51 17.15
N ARG A 261 11.46 1.00 18.22
CA ARG A 261 11.44 -0.44 18.51
C ARG A 261 10.02 -0.87 18.82
N THR A 262 9.60 -2.01 18.30
CA THR A 262 8.27 -2.56 18.57
C THR A 262 8.31 -3.73 19.54
N GLY A 263 7.18 -3.95 20.22
CA GLY A 263 6.90 -5.11 21.06
C GLY A 263 5.91 -6.07 20.40
N LEU A 264 5.06 -6.68 21.23
CA LEU A 264 4.01 -7.60 20.78
C LEU A 264 3.08 -6.93 19.76
N LYS A 265 2.67 -7.70 18.74
CA LYS A 265 1.78 -7.25 17.65
C LYS A 265 2.22 -5.92 17.00
N PHE A 266 3.53 -5.64 17.01
CA PHE A 266 4.17 -4.46 16.40
C PHE A 266 3.82 -3.11 17.04
N ARG A 267 3.37 -3.10 18.31
CA ARG A 267 3.15 -1.87 19.08
C ARG A 267 4.49 -1.16 19.36
N PRO A 268 4.65 0.17 19.14
CA PRO A 268 5.85 0.87 19.55
C PRO A 268 6.11 0.73 21.06
N ARG A 269 7.37 0.50 21.46
CA ARG A 269 7.75 0.36 22.87
C ARG A 269 7.70 1.68 23.63
N LYS A 270 7.96 2.78 22.92
CA LYS A 270 7.75 4.15 23.42
C LYS A 270 6.52 4.71 22.73
N ASP A 271 5.67 5.37 23.50
CA ASP A 271 4.47 6.00 22.95
C ASP A 271 4.84 7.14 22.01
N ILE A 272 4.27 7.08 20.82
CA ILE A 272 4.34 8.15 19.83
C ILE A 272 2.95 8.74 19.77
N ARG A 273 2.83 9.98 20.24
CA ARG A 273 1.54 10.65 20.45
C ARG A 273 1.38 11.79 19.48
N ILE A 274 0.18 11.91 18.92
CA ILE A 274 -0.26 13.09 18.19
C ILE A 274 -0.57 14.17 19.22
N GLU A 275 0.19 15.26 19.20
CA GLU A 275 -0.03 16.39 20.10
C GLU A 275 -1.22 17.22 19.64
N ASN A 276 -1.27 17.55 18.34
CA ASN A 276 -2.39 18.21 17.70
C ASN A 276 -2.34 18.05 16.17
N THR A 277 -3.40 18.49 15.51
CA THR A 277 -3.45 18.64 14.06
C THR A 277 -3.78 20.06 13.64
N ARG A 278 -3.31 20.47 12.45
CA ARG A 278 -3.63 21.78 11.86
C ARG A 278 -3.95 21.63 10.38
N VAL A 279 -5.20 21.95 10.01
CA VAL A 279 -5.63 22.02 8.62
C VAL A 279 -5.15 23.32 7.98
N MET A 280 -4.68 23.23 6.74
CA MET A 280 -4.17 24.34 5.95
C MET A 280 -4.66 24.27 4.51
N THR A 281 -5.05 25.42 3.98
CA THR A 281 -5.21 25.61 2.54
C THR A 281 -3.85 25.56 1.84
N LYS A 282 -3.85 25.35 0.52
CA LYS A 282 -2.65 25.44 -0.31
C LYS A 282 -1.91 26.77 -0.19
N LYS A 283 -2.61 27.88 0.03
CA LYS A 283 -2.01 29.20 0.21
C LYS A 283 -1.24 29.28 1.53
N GLU A 284 -1.81 28.78 2.61
CA GLU A 284 -1.17 28.72 3.93
C GLU A 284 0.01 27.76 3.92
N TRP A 285 -0.17 26.56 3.36
CA TRP A 285 0.92 25.60 3.23
C TRP A 285 2.12 26.17 2.47
N ARG A 286 1.89 26.88 1.36
CA ARG A 286 2.99 27.54 0.62
C ARG A 286 3.76 28.55 1.47
N LYS A 287 3.08 29.29 2.35
CA LYS A 287 3.74 30.23 3.28
C LYS A 287 4.59 29.46 4.30
N VAL A 288 4.01 28.46 4.96
CA VAL A 288 4.72 27.62 5.95
C VAL A 288 5.92 26.92 5.31
N LYS A 289 5.74 26.30 4.14
CA LYS A 289 6.82 25.64 3.40
C LYS A 289 7.97 26.59 3.04
N LYS A 290 7.69 27.87 2.77
CA LYS A 290 8.74 28.87 2.51
C LYS A 290 9.55 29.16 3.78
N MET A 291 8.89 29.23 4.93
CA MET A 291 9.56 29.45 6.22
C MET A 291 10.44 28.26 6.61
N LEU A 292 10.00 27.02 6.34
CA LEU A 292 10.76 25.79 6.66
C LEU A 292 12.00 25.55 5.79
N ARG A 293 12.19 26.32 4.71
CA ARG A 293 13.36 26.21 3.80
C ARG A 293 14.43 27.27 4.08
N ASN A 294 14.13 28.23 4.94
CA ASN A 294 15.04 29.28 5.39
C ASN A 294 15.60 28.89 6.76
#